data_AF-A0A9P9E9G4-F1
#
_entry.id   AF-A0A9P9E9G4-F1
#
_cell.length_a   1.000
_cell.length_b   1.000
_cell.length_c   1.000
_cell.angle_alpha   90.00
_cell.angle_beta   90.00
_cell.angle_gamma   90.00
#
_symmetry.space_group_name_H-M   'P 1'
#
loop_
_entity.id
_entity.type
_entity.pdbx_description
1 polymer ?
#
loop_
_entity_poly.entity_id
_entity_poly.type
_entity_poly.pdbx_seq_one_letter_code
_entity_poly.pdbx_strand_id
1 'polypeptide(L)'
;MYPSITSLLACCLSLCSVAQSVAIDNRAYESADTQAYYNVKGSDHAKRAKSLSADGYQIVSLSTYGSPPHVKYAAVWSQREGNPFEIIHGANKTAYDSWLESWKAKGYVSTQVSATGPGGKAVFAGVVEKTTAVANWIQVCDLTNPWGFENSTDGIDMAIKGFRMYGTPSDRRYCVLGHENVGNQQSTIFYTTSFYTADYSALFQSETQKRFWRPSKLWVSEDHIITPQFVDTDVGRWAAVDDLTAAELAKEIKKQKQNGLVPVELQGGGDGKDARFAAIFVEHHVPSPRKWTAKGSVKGFKDNTAARTRMDGIMKTWMQKTGVRQAQVAVAQNGSIVAERSYTWAESNRAVVKPDDIFLLASLSKMFVHAAIYNLIEAGSLNYSTQVYPLLGYTPVDARADNITIRHLLEHTGGYDRDQSGDPTLRFRDIAIEQSNGTRAADVRDLIEYMVARPLDFTPGEGYGYSNYGSTLLGYIASNVTNTPYLEFLKKKILNGLNVQLYRTAAETHAKDRIVQESKYTGLDPVHPLSSEQVPGPHGGDGAIKEATLGAFSLAASASTIAKFIGSHAVWGEGGRSQGSRDGSLVGARAYSESRSTLDWAVTLNTREYGDEQEFNDLVYYQMPSFVDDAQVA
;
A
#
# COMPACT_ATOMS: atom_id res chain seq x y z
N MET A 1 -43.25 -24.25 35.00
CA MET A 1 -44.11 -23.06 34.86
C MET A 1 -43.66 -22.35 33.59
N TYR A 2 -44.32 -22.67 32.47
CA TYR A 2 -44.19 -21.95 31.19
C TYR A 2 -45.13 -20.74 31.22
N PRO A 3 -44.90 -19.75 30.33
CA PRO A 3 -45.98 -19.43 29.39
C PRO A 3 -45.53 -19.52 27.93
N SER A 4 -46.24 -20.40 27.24
CA SER A 4 -46.78 -20.38 25.86
C SER A 4 -46.07 -19.60 24.75
N ILE A 5 -45.58 -20.42 23.82
CA ILE A 5 -45.55 -20.24 22.37
C ILE A 5 -46.99 -20.22 21.83
N THR A 6 -47.37 -19.17 21.09
CA THR A 6 -48.11 -19.25 19.81
C THR A 6 -48.31 -17.85 19.21
N SER A 7 -48.19 -17.79 17.87
CA SER A 7 -48.59 -16.70 16.95
C SER A 7 -47.53 -15.68 16.56
N LEU A 8 -46.70 -16.02 15.57
CA LEU A 8 -46.69 -15.35 14.25
C LEU A 8 -45.63 -15.99 13.34
N LEU A 9 -45.99 -17.13 12.74
CA LEU A 9 -45.48 -17.53 11.43
C LEU A 9 -46.18 -16.65 10.39
N ALA A 10 -45.49 -15.62 9.88
CA ALA A 10 -45.72 -15.01 8.57
C ALA A 10 -44.72 -13.87 8.33
N CYS A 11 -43.47 -14.20 7.98
CA CYS A 11 -42.64 -13.45 7.03
C CYS A 11 -41.27 -14.14 6.88
N CYS A 12 -41.28 -15.42 6.48
CA CYS A 12 -40.16 -15.97 5.72
C CYS A 12 -40.33 -15.50 4.28
N LEU A 13 -39.50 -14.57 3.82
CA LEU A 13 -39.07 -14.28 2.43
C LEU A 13 -38.72 -12.79 2.31
N SER A 14 -37.46 -12.43 2.61
CA SER A 14 -36.69 -11.34 1.95
C SER A 14 -35.44 -10.94 2.75
N LEU A 15 -34.58 -11.90 3.08
CA LEU A 15 -33.15 -11.60 3.26
C LEU A 15 -32.45 -11.85 1.92
N CYS A 16 -32.84 -11.07 0.90
CA CYS A 16 -31.99 -10.90 -0.26
C CYS A 16 -30.92 -9.88 0.12
N SER A 17 -29.67 -10.34 0.08
CA SER A 17 -28.47 -9.53 0.04
C SER A 17 -28.67 -8.31 -0.87
N VAL A 18 -28.80 -7.13 -0.28
CA VAL A 18 -28.56 -5.89 -1.01
C VAL A 18 -27.04 -5.69 -1.03
N ALA A 19 -26.37 -6.50 -1.85
CA ALA A 19 -25.11 -6.06 -2.44
C ALA A 19 -25.49 -4.93 -3.39
N GLN A 20 -25.55 -3.70 -2.87
CA GLN A 20 -25.58 -2.52 -3.71
C GLN A 20 -24.28 -2.54 -4.50
N SER A 21 -24.36 -3.02 -5.73
CA SER A 21 -23.36 -2.74 -6.73
C SER A 21 -23.25 -1.22 -6.80
N VAL A 22 -22.14 -0.67 -6.31
CA VAL A 22 -21.72 0.68 -6.68
C VAL A 22 -21.83 0.72 -8.19
N ALA A 23 -22.72 1.56 -8.71
CA ALA A 23 -22.92 1.68 -10.14
C ALA A 23 -21.55 2.01 -10.75
N ILE A 24 -20.98 1.05 -11.49
CA ILE A 24 -19.77 1.28 -12.26
C ILE A 24 -20.18 2.27 -13.33
N ASP A 25 -19.68 3.50 -13.18
CA ASP A 25 -19.94 4.59 -14.09
C ASP A 25 -19.30 4.28 -15.46
N ASN A 26 -20.09 3.69 -16.36
CA ASN A 26 -19.69 3.35 -17.74
C ASN A 26 -19.82 4.56 -18.68
N ARG A 27 -19.48 5.78 -18.23
CA ARG A 27 -19.49 6.98 -19.07
C ARG A 27 -18.30 6.99 -20.04
N ALA A 28 -18.57 7.37 -21.29
CA ALA A 28 -17.57 7.43 -22.35
C ALA A 28 -16.46 8.45 -22.02
N TYR A 29 -15.22 8.03 -22.21
CA TYR A 29 -13.97 8.73 -21.88
C TYR A 29 -13.62 9.86 -22.86
N GLU A 30 -14.56 10.76 -23.17
CA GLU A 30 -14.21 11.97 -23.91
C GLU A 30 -13.59 13.00 -22.95
N SER A 31 -12.50 13.65 -23.36
CA SER A 31 -11.88 14.73 -22.59
C SER A 31 -12.88 15.89 -22.50
N ALA A 32 -13.57 15.99 -21.36
CA ALA A 32 -14.48 17.10 -21.08
C ALA A 32 -13.80 18.45 -21.35
N ASP A 33 -14.56 19.41 -21.90
CA ASP A 33 -14.06 20.77 -22.05
C ASP A 33 -13.72 21.34 -20.66
N THR A 34 -12.55 21.96 -20.53
CA THR A 34 -12.05 22.48 -19.27
C THR A 34 -11.76 23.97 -19.35
N GLN A 35 -12.18 24.69 -18.31
CA GLN A 35 -11.95 26.13 -18.15
C GLN A 35 -11.15 26.36 -16.87
N ALA A 36 -10.02 27.04 -16.99
CA ALA A 36 -9.17 27.37 -15.84
C ALA A 36 -8.92 28.88 -15.77
N TYR A 37 -8.93 29.43 -14.57
CA TYR A 37 -8.55 30.82 -14.33
C TYR A 37 -7.85 31.00 -12.98
N TYR A 38 -7.11 32.10 -12.86
CA TYR A 38 -6.33 32.46 -11.69
C TYR A 38 -6.12 33.98 -11.62
N ASN A 39 -5.71 34.47 -10.45
CA ASN A 39 -5.51 35.89 -10.13
C ASN A 39 -6.79 36.73 -10.25
N VAL A 40 -7.94 36.11 -9.97
CA VAL A 40 -9.26 36.73 -10.10
C VAL A 40 -9.73 37.24 -8.74
N LYS A 41 -10.35 38.44 -8.70
CA LYS A 41 -10.97 38.97 -7.48
C LYS A 41 -12.27 38.22 -7.16
N GLY A 42 -12.69 38.20 -5.89
CA GLY A 42 -13.92 37.48 -5.47
C GLY A 42 -15.18 37.82 -6.28
N SER A 43 -15.40 39.10 -6.62
CA SER A 43 -16.55 39.53 -7.44
C SER A 43 -16.56 38.94 -8.85
N ASP A 44 -15.38 38.79 -9.44
CA ASP A 44 -15.24 38.25 -10.80
C ASP A 44 -15.28 36.73 -10.78
N HIS A 45 -14.76 36.09 -9.72
CA HIS A 45 -14.96 34.67 -9.47
C HIS A 45 -16.45 34.33 -9.37
N ALA A 46 -17.21 35.08 -8.59
CA ALA A 46 -18.66 34.88 -8.44
C ALA A 46 -19.42 34.96 -9.78
N LYS A 47 -19.09 35.96 -10.60
CA LYS A 47 -19.67 36.11 -11.94
C LYS A 47 -19.33 34.93 -12.85
N ARG A 48 -18.06 34.50 -12.86
CA ARG A 48 -17.61 33.35 -13.67
C ARG A 48 -18.25 32.05 -13.21
N ALA A 49 -18.30 31.81 -11.90
CA ALA A 49 -18.94 30.63 -11.33
C ALA A 49 -20.40 30.54 -11.77
N LYS A 50 -21.18 31.63 -11.66
CA LYS A 50 -22.56 31.67 -12.13
C LYS A 50 -22.70 31.37 -13.63
N SER A 51 -21.83 31.94 -14.46
CA SER A 51 -21.84 31.69 -15.91
C SER A 51 -21.52 30.23 -16.24
N LEU A 52 -20.40 29.72 -15.71
CA LEU A 52 -19.94 28.36 -15.99
C LEU A 52 -20.93 27.30 -15.48
N SER A 53 -21.50 27.50 -14.28
CA SER A 53 -22.59 26.66 -13.76
C SER A 53 -23.80 26.62 -14.71
N ALA A 54 -24.20 27.77 -15.26
CA ALA A 54 -25.31 27.85 -16.22
C ALA A 54 -25.00 27.15 -17.55
N ASP A 55 -23.72 27.12 -17.94
CA ASP A 55 -23.22 26.44 -19.15
C ASP A 55 -22.95 24.93 -18.93
N GLY A 56 -23.34 24.38 -17.77
CA GLY A 56 -23.23 22.96 -17.45
C GLY A 56 -21.84 22.52 -16.97
N TYR A 57 -21.02 23.45 -16.50
CA TYR A 57 -19.72 23.12 -15.90
C TYR A 57 -19.82 22.84 -14.41
N GLN A 58 -19.01 21.88 -13.97
CA GLN A 58 -18.77 21.56 -12.57
C GLN A 58 -17.40 22.09 -12.16
N ILE A 59 -17.30 22.70 -10.98
CA ILE A 59 -16.01 23.11 -10.42
C ILE A 59 -15.27 21.87 -9.93
N VAL A 60 -14.02 21.67 -10.37
CA VAL A 60 -13.21 20.49 -10.00
C VAL A 60 -12.03 20.83 -9.09
N SER A 61 -11.63 22.11 -9.05
CA SER A 61 -10.60 22.62 -8.15
C SER A 61 -10.93 24.07 -7.78
N LEU A 62 -10.88 24.39 -6.49
CA LEU A 62 -11.13 25.74 -5.95
C LEU A 62 -9.98 26.14 -5.00
N SER A 63 -9.37 27.28 -5.30
CA SER A 63 -8.22 27.81 -4.56
C SER A 63 -8.44 29.29 -4.21
N THR A 64 -8.47 29.63 -2.93
CA THR A 64 -8.29 31.00 -2.43
C THR A 64 -6.87 31.21 -1.90
N TYR A 65 -6.28 32.37 -2.20
CA TYR A 65 -4.93 32.75 -1.74
C TYR A 65 -4.78 34.27 -1.63
N GLY A 66 -3.67 34.72 -1.05
CA GLY A 66 -3.38 36.14 -0.76
C GLY A 66 -3.79 36.55 0.64
N SER A 67 -3.69 37.84 0.97
CA SER A 67 -4.11 38.32 2.30
C SER A 67 -5.34 39.22 2.20
N PRO A 68 -6.29 39.15 3.14
CA PRO A 68 -7.39 40.12 3.22
C PRO A 68 -6.87 41.57 3.30
N PRO A 69 -7.50 42.54 2.60
CA PRO A 69 -8.74 42.40 1.81
C PRO A 69 -8.51 41.97 0.34
N HIS A 70 -7.27 41.65 -0.06
CA HIS A 70 -6.86 41.43 -1.44
C HIS A 70 -6.85 39.97 -1.89
N VAL A 71 -7.74 39.14 -1.33
CA VAL A 71 -7.85 37.71 -1.66
C VAL A 71 -8.13 37.48 -3.15
N LYS A 72 -7.46 36.47 -3.69
CA LYS A 72 -7.55 36.02 -5.08
C LYS A 72 -8.08 34.60 -5.17
N TYR A 73 -8.59 34.27 -6.35
CA TYR A 73 -9.15 32.98 -6.69
C TYR A 73 -8.40 32.38 -7.87
N ALA A 74 -8.15 31.07 -7.78
CA ALA A 74 -7.88 30.20 -8.90
C ALA A 74 -8.88 29.04 -8.88
N ALA A 75 -9.32 28.59 -10.05
CA ALA A 75 -10.23 27.47 -10.16
C ALA A 75 -10.10 26.77 -11.50
N VAL A 76 -10.49 25.50 -11.50
CA VAL A 76 -10.64 24.66 -12.69
C VAL A 76 -12.08 24.16 -12.73
N TRP A 77 -12.65 24.19 -13.92
CA TRP A 77 -14.01 23.76 -14.23
C TRP A 77 -13.97 22.75 -15.36
N SER A 78 -14.87 21.77 -15.32
CA SER A 78 -15.01 20.73 -16.33
C SER A 78 -16.47 20.64 -16.75
N GLN A 79 -16.74 20.62 -18.05
CA GLN A 79 -18.09 20.43 -18.56
C GLN A 79 -18.46 18.96 -18.43
N ARG A 80 -19.30 18.64 -17.45
CA ARG A 80 -19.70 17.27 -17.17
C ARG A 80 -21.01 17.26 -16.41
N GLU A 81 -21.74 16.16 -16.52
CA GLU A 81 -22.85 15.88 -15.64
C GLU A 81 -22.34 15.79 -14.19
N GLY A 82 -23.08 16.38 -13.25
CA GLY A 82 -22.67 16.44 -11.85
C GLY A 82 -23.85 16.74 -10.95
N ASN A 83 -23.60 16.62 -9.65
CA ASN A 83 -24.61 16.88 -8.64
C ASN A 83 -24.99 18.37 -8.63
N PRO A 84 -26.21 18.72 -8.19
CA PRO A 84 -26.51 20.08 -7.77
C PRO A 84 -25.49 20.55 -6.74
N PHE A 85 -24.93 21.74 -6.93
CA PHE A 85 -23.89 22.28 -6.06
C PHE A 85 -24.07 23.77 -5.81
N GLU A 86 -23.49 24.23 -4.71
CA GLU A 86 -23.52 25.62 -4.27
C GLU A 86 -22.13 26.04 -3.83
N ILE A 87 -21.80 27.31 -4.07
CA ILE A 87 -20.47 27.87 -3.81
C ILE A 87 -20.60 29.04 -2.85
N ILE A 88 -19.75 29.05 -1.82
CA ILE A 88 -19.49 30.24 -1.01
C ILE A 88 -18.09 30.78 -1.31
N HIS A 89 -17.96 32.09 -1.31
CA HIS A 89 -16.69 32.77 -1.54
C HIS A 89 -16.59 34.03 -0.68
N GLY A 90 -15.41 34.30 -0.13
CA GLY A 90 -15.12 35.56 0.57
C GLY A 90 -15.70 35.61 1.98
N ALA A 91 -16.03 34.45 2.56
CA ALA A 91 -16.68 34.37 3.86
C ALA A 91 -15.65 34.44 5.00
N ASN A 92 -15.99 35.09 6.10
CA ASN A 92 -15.29 34.84 7.36
C ASN A 92 -15.74 33.48 7.94
N LYS A 93 -15.06 33.02 9.01
CA LYS A 93 -15.35 31.72 9.63
C LYS A 93 -16.82 31.55 10.03
N THR A 94 -17.40 32.52 10.74
CA THR A 94 -18.79 32.45 11.21
C THR A 94 -19.78 32.31 10.07
N ALA A 95 -19.62 33.10 9.01
CA ALA A 95 -20.48 33.03 7.83
C ALA A 95 -20.31 31.71 7.06
N TYR A 96 -19.07 31.21 6.96
CA TYR A 96 -18.77 29.95 6.32
C TYR A 96 -19.39 28.74 7.05
N ASP A 97 -19.26 28.69 8.38
CA ASP A 97 -19.88 27.64 9.20
C ASP A 97 -21.39 27.68 9.13
N SER A 98 -21.98 28.87 9.23
CA SER A 98 -23.43 29.06 9.12
C SER A 98 -23.95 28.60 7.75
N TRP A 99 -23.18 28.87 6.69
CA TRP A 99 -23.50 28.42 5.34
C TRP A 99 -23.42 26.90 5.23
N LEU A 100 -22.35 26.27 5.71
CA LEU A 100 -22.20 24.82 5.70
C LEU A 100 -23.35 24.12 6.44
N GLU A 101 -23.69 24.56 7.65
CA GLU A 101 -24.80 23.98 8.42
C GLU A 101 -26.14 24.15 7.70
N SER A 102 -26.38 25.31 7.06
CA SER A 102 -27.61 25.54 6.31
C SER A 102 -27.78 24.62 5.10
N TRP A 103 -26.68 24.21 4.46
CA TRP A 103 -26.68 23.30 3.32
C TRP A 103 -26.69 21.83 3.74
N LYS A 104 -26.00 21.50 4.84
CA LYS A 104 -26.08 20.19 5.49
C LYS A 104 -27.52 19.85 5.87
N ALA A 105 -28.27 20.80 6.43
CA ALA A 105 -29.70 20.65 6.72
C ALA A 105 -30.56 20.38 5.47
N LYS A 106 -30.07 20.69 4.26
CA LYS A 106 -30.72 20.44 2.97
C LYS A 106 -30.21 19.17 2.28
N GLY A 107 -29.38 18.38 2.94
CA GLY A 107 -28.79 17.15 2.40
C GLY A 107 -27.62 17.37 1.44
N TYR A 108 -26.92 18.51 1.55
CA TYR A 108 -25.66 18.75 0.84
C TYR A 108 -24.48 18.42 1.74
N VAL A 109 -23.34 18.09 1.13
CA VAL A 109 -22.08 17.82 1.82
C VAL A 109 -20.98 18.71 1.27
N SER A 110 -19.99 19.06 2.08
CA SER A 110 -18.80 19.77 1.58
C SER A 110 -17.97 18.85 0.70
N THR A 111 -17.60 19.28 -0.50
CA THR A 111 -16.74 18.54 -1.42
C THR A 111 -15.44 19.28 -1.74
N GLN A 112 -15.38 20.59 -1.47
CA GLN A 112 -14.16 21.39 -1.60
C GLN A 112 -14.11 22.46 -0.50
N VAL A 113 -12.92 22.66 0.05
CA VAL A 113 -12.62 23.68 1.05
C VAL A 113 -11.39 24.48 0.63
N SER A 114 -11.46 25.80 0.77
CA SER A 114 -10.36 26.71 0.55
C SER A 114 -10.34 27.79 1.63
N ALA A 115 -9.17 28.17 2.13
CA ALA A 115 -8.99 29.14 3.20
C ALA A 115 -7.67 29.87 3.00
N THR A 116 -7.60 31.15 3.35
CA THR A 116 -6.42 31.99 3.18
C THR A 116 -6.37 33.15 4.17
N GLY A 117 -5.19 33.69 4.43
CA GLY A 117 -4.96 34.80 5.36
C GLY A 117 -4.73 34.39 6.82
N PRO A 118 -4.50 35.35 7.74
CA PRO A 118 -4.20 35.09 9.14
C PRO A 118 -5.34 34.34 9.85
N GLY A 119 -5.05 33.43 10.79
CA GLY A 119 -6.05 32.53 11.39
C GLY A 119 -7.34 33.22 11.85
N GLY A 120 -7.23 34.23 12.74
CA GLY A 120 -8.39 34.98 13.23
C GLY A 120 -9.08 35.91 12.22
N LYS A 121 -8.55 36.05 11.01
CA LYS A 121 -9.09 36.87 9.91
C LYS A 121 -9.16 36.11 8.60
N ALA A 122 -9.18 34.77 8.67
CA ALA A 122 -9.11 33.93 7.49
C ALA A 122 -10.36 34.12 6.62
N VAL A 123 -10.15 34.05 5.31
CA VAL A 123 -11.19 34.11 4.30
C VAL A 123 -11.38 32.74 3.69
N PHE A 124 -12.61 32.25 3.78
CA PHE A 124 -13.02 30.93 3.35
C PHE A 124 -13.78 30.98 2.02
N ALA A 125 -13.61 29.90 1.26
CA ALA A 125 -14.43 29.54 0.13
C ALA A 125 -14.68 28.03 0.16
N GLY A 126 -15.77 27.58 -0.43
CA GLY A 126 -16.08 26.17 -0.45
C GLY A 126 -17.17 25.83 -1.44
N VAL A 127 -17.28 24.54 -1.70
CA VAL A 127 -18.29 23.94 -2.58
C VAL A 127 -19.02 22.87 -1.78
N VAL A 128 -20.34 22.91 -1.82
CA VAL A 128 -21.18 21.84 -1.30
C VAL A 128 -21.95 21.21 -2.45
N GLU A 129 -22.09 19.89 -2.42
CA GLU A 129 -22.80 19.12 -3.44
C GLU A 129 -23.90 18.28 -2.80
N LYS A 130 -25.01 18.09 -3.52
CA LYS A 130 -26.07 17.17 -3.11
C LYS A 130 -25.72 15.76 -3.55
N THR A 131 -25.29 14.91 -2.63
CA THR A 131 -24.98 13.51 -2.91
C THR A 131 -25.91 12.57 -2.14
N THR A 132 -26.34 11.48 -2.79
CA THR A 132 -27.17 10.43 -2.19
C THR A 132 -26.41 9.11 -2.02
N ALA A 133 -25.16 9.05 -2.49
CA ALA A 133 -24.47 7.79 -2.74
C ALA A 133 -23.60 7.31 -1.56
N VAL A 134 -23.18 8.20 -0.66
CA VAL A 134 -22.26 7.84 0.43
C VAL A 134 -22.50 8.70 1.67
N ALA A 135 -22.40 8.08 2.85
CA ALA A 135 -22.46 8.74 4.15
C ALA A 135 -21.09 9.36 4.53
N ASN A 136 -21.03 10.07 5.66
CA ASN A 136 -19.77 10.40 6.34
C ASN A 136 -18.79 11.31 5.56
N TRP A 137 -19.27 12.47 5.12
CA TRP A 137 -18.40 13.59 4.79
C TRP A 137 -18.12 14.41 6.04
N ILE A 138 -16.84 14.59 6.37
CA ILE A 138 -16.40 15.30 7.56
C ILE A 138 -15.43 16.41 7.16
N GLN A 139 -15.72 17.63 7.60
CA GLN A 139 -14.82 18.77 7.45
C GLN A 139 -14.54 19.38 8.81
N VAL A 140 -13.26 19.58 9.11
CA VAL A 140 -12.81 20.26 10.33
C VAL A 140 -11.82 21.34 9.95
N CYS A 141 -12.06 22.55 10.45
CA CYS A 141 -11.21 23.74 10.23
C CYS A 141 -10.70 24.30 11.56
N ASP A 142 -9.78 25.26 11.50
CA ASP A 142 -9.09 25.88 12.65
C ASP A 142 -8.27 24.90 13.51
N LEU A 143 -7.97 23.71 12.98
CA LEU A 143 -7.05 22.77 13.61
C LEU A 143 -5.67 23.43 13.78
N THR A 144 -5.01 23.18 14.91
CA THR A 144 -3.61 23.59 15.15
C THR A 144 -2.60 22.52 14.72
N ASN A 145 -3.10 21.30 14.48
CA ASN A 145 -2.35 20.17 13.96
C ASN A 145 -3.29 19.39 13.01
N PRO A 146 -2.91 19.14 11.75
CA PRO A 146 -3.78 18.47 10.79
C PRO A 146 -4.16 17.04 11.21
N TRP A 147 -3.31 16.35 11.98
CA TRP A 147 -3.60 15.02 12.52
C TRP A 147 -4.76 15.03 13.52
N GLY A 148 -5.12 16.19 14.09
CA GLY A 148 -6.30 16.33 14.94
C GLY A 148 -7.63 16.04 14.25
N PHE A 149 -7.64 15.96 12.90
CA PHE A 149 -8.81 15.55 12.12
C PHE A 149 -9.30 14.15 12.49
N GLU A 150 -8.40 13.21 12.81
CA GLU A 150 -8.73 11.82 13.15
C GLU A 150 -9.68 11.72 14.35
N ASN A 151 -9.61 12.67 15.29
CA ASN A 151 -10.50 12.73 16.45
C ASN A 151 -11.97 12.98 16.07
N SER A 152 -12.25 13.37 14.82
CA SER A 152 -13.60 13.68 14.33
C SER A 152 -14.17 12.59 13.42
N THR A 153 -13.46 11.47 13.22
CA THR A 153 -13.87 10.42 12.27
C THR A 153 -14.60 9.26 12.92
N ASP A 154 -14.68 9.20 14.25
CA ASP A 154 -15.24 8.06 15.00
C ASP A 154 -14.63 6.70 14.58
N GLY A 155 -13.34 6.71 14.18
CA GLY A 155 -12.62 5.52 13.73
C GLY A 155 -12.93 5.09 12.28
N ILE A 156 -13.74 5.86 11.55
CA ILE A 156 -14.00 5.62 10.12
C ILE A 156 -12.71 5.90 9.33
N ASP A 157 -12.35 5.00 8.42
CA ASP A 157 -11.26 5.21 7.47
C ASP A 157 -11.65 6.29 6.45
N MET A 158 -10.84 7.34 6.37
CA MET A 158 -11.15 8.55 5.60
C MET A 158 -10.18 8.73 4.44
N ALA A 159 -10.73 8.84 3.23
CA ALA A 159 -10.01 9.38 2.09
C ALA A 159 -10.03 10.91 2.14
N ILE A 160 -8.87 11.54 2.29
CA ILE A 160 -8.75 13.00 2.27
C ILE A 160 -9.11 13.53 0.87
N LYS A 161 -10.09 14.43 0.81
CA LYS A 161 -10.61 15.05 -0.43
C LYS A 161 -10.22 16.52 -0.56
N GLY A 162 -10.02 17.19 0.56
CA GLY A 162 -9.62 18.59 0.59
C GLY A 162 -8.72 18.87 1.79
N PHE A 163 -7.78 19.78 1.61
CA PHE A 163 -6.90 20.25 2.67
C PHE A 163 -6.56 21.70 2.41
N ARG A 164 -6.42 22.49 3.47
CA ARG A 164 -5.78 23.80 3.42
C ARG A 164 -4.96 24.05 4.67
N MET A 165 -3.75 24.56 4.45
CA MET A 165 -2.95 25.21 5.47
C MET A 165 -3.03 26.72 5.24
N TYR A 166 -3.43 27.46 6.25
CA TYR A 166 -3.54 28.93 6.23
C TYR A 166 -3.03 29.51 7.56
N GLY A 167 -3.07 30.83 7.70
CA GLY A 167 -2.54 31.52 8.86
C GLY A 167 -1.14 32.09 8.62
N THR A 168 -0.41 32.34 9.70
CA THR A 168 0.99 32.79 9.63
C THR A 168 1.91 31.66 10.05
N PRO A 169 3.22 31.70 9.73
CA PRO A 169 4.15 30.67 10.20
C PRO A 169 4.12 30.43 11.72
N SER A 170 3.80 31.46 12.53
CA SER A 170 3.66 31.37 13.99
C SER A 170 2.26 31.01 14.50
N ASP A 171 1.24 31.04 13.63
CA ASP A 171 -0.16 30.72 13.96
C ASP A 171 -0.78 30.01 12.74
N ARG A 172 -0.27 28.80 12.47
CA ARG A 172 -0.75 27.96 11.37
C ARG A 172 -2.06 27.30 11.77
N ARG A 173 -2.99 27.27 10.83
CA ARG A 173 -4.28 26.61 10.94
C ARG A 173 -4.51 25.67 9.77
N TYR A 174 -5.27 24.62 10.02
CA TYR A 174 -5.57 23.61 9.02
C TYR A 174 -7.08 23.40 8.87
N CYS A 175 -7.51 23.25 7.63
CA CYS A 175 -8.79 22.68 7.26
C CYS A 175 -8.54 21.34 6.60
N VAL A 176 -9.22 20.30 7.07
CA VAL A 176 -9.17 18.96 6.49
C VAL A 176 -10.60 18.55 6.14
N LEU A 177 -10.79 18.09 4.91
CA LEU A 177 -12.03 17.53 4.39
C LEU A 177 -11.77 16.08 4.02
N GLY A 178 -12.45 15.16 4.69
CA GLY A 178 -12.42 13.74 4.41
C GLY A 178 -13.79 13.22 3.99
N HIS A 179 -13.74 12.10 3.29
CA HIS A 179 -14.88 11.28 2.95
C HIS A 179 -14.57 9.83 3.32
N GLU A 180 -15.54 9.08 3.80
CA GLU A 180 -15.37 7.64 4.05
C GLU A 180 -14.73 6.95 2.84
N ASN A 181 -13.74 6.11 3.11
CA ASN A 181 -12.93 5.45 2.10
C ASN A 181 -13.62 4.23 1.47
N VAL A 182 -14.82 4.44 0.92
CA VAL A 182 -15.59 3.40 0.24
C VAL A 182 -14.84 2.95 -1.02
N GLY A 183 -14.28 1.75 -0.98
CA GLY A 183 -13.47 1.17 -2.05
C GLY A 183 -11.96 1.18 -1.80
N ASN A 184 -11.53 1.60 -0.60
CA ASN A 184 -10.16 1.51 -0.12
C ASN A 184 -9.16 2.10 -1.12
N GLN A 185 -9.39 3.38 -1.41
CA GLN A 185 -8.51 4.20 -2.24
C GLN A 185 -7.18 4.36 -1.51
N GLN A 186 -6.08 4.08 -2.21
CA GLN A 186 -4.77 4.28 -1.62
C GLN A 186 -4.33 5.71 -1.86
N SER A 187 -3.98 6.37 -0.76
CA SER A 187 -3.42 7.71 -0.81
C SER A 187 -2.37 7.91 0.26
N THR A 188 -1.50 8.89 0.05
CA THR A 188 -0.53 9.37 1.03
C THR A 188 -0.52 10.89 0.97
N ILE A 189 -0.65 11.54 2.11
CA ILE A 189 -0.61 12.99 2.25
C ILE A 189 0.56 13.37 3.15
N PHE A 190 1.34 14.36 2.74
CA PHE A 190 2.54 14.79 3.47
C PHE A 190 2.28 16.13 4.14
N TYR A 191 1.64 16.09 5.31
CA TYR A 191 1.33 17.28 6.08
C TYR A 191 2.59 18.00 6.56
N THR A 192 2.66 19.30 6.34
CA THR A 192 3.56 20.18 7.09
C THR A 192 2.97 20.48 8.47
N THR A 193 3.81 20.45 9.49
CA THR A 193 3.49 20.75 10.90
C THR A 193 4.55 21.67 11.50
N SER A 194 4.44 22.01 12.79
CA SER A 194 5.49 22.76 13.49
C SER A 194 6.82 22.01 13.63
N PHE A 195 6.83 20.68 13.48
CA PHE A 195 8.02 19.84 13.68
C PHE A 195 8.58 19.27 12.37
N TYR A 196 7.85 19.41 11.26
CA TYR A 196 8.22 18.81 9.98
C TYR A 196 7.70 19.68 8.84
N THR A 197 8.56 20.03 7.89
CA THR A 197 8.19 20.69 6.63
C THR A 197 8.46 19.73 5.49
N ALA A 198 7.46 19.52 4.65
CA ALA A 198 7.57 18.64 3.50
C ALA A 198 8.53 19.23 2.45
N ASP A 199 9.58 18.49 2.09
CA ASP A 199 10.38 18.77 0.89
C ASP A 199 9.65 18.18 -0.32
N TYR A 200 8.84 19.01 -0.98
CA TYR A 200 8.05 18.55 -2.13
C TYR A 200 8.91 17.99 -3.26
N SER A 201 10.11 18.54 -3.51
CA SER A 201 10.96 18.07 -4.61
C SER A 201 11.44 16.65 -4.35
N ALA A 202 11.95 16.38 -3.14
CA ALA A 202 12.37 15.05 -2.73
C ALA A 202 11.19 14.05 -2.70
N LEU A 203 10.04 14.48 -2.16
CA LEU A 203 8.83 13.66 -2.12
C LEU A 203 8.31 13.34 -3.51
N PHE A 204 8.28 14.32 -4.43
CA PHE A 204 7.83 14.09 -5.80
C PHE A 204 8.72 13.06 -6.50
N GLN A 205 10.04 13.17 -6.34
CA GLN A 205 10.98 12.19 -6.91
C GLN A 205 10.74 10.78 -6.35
N SER A 206 10.70 10.61 -5.03
CA SER A 206 10.56 9.29 -4.42
C SER A 206 9.18 8.67 -4.66
N GLU A 207 8.10 9.46 -4.57
CA GLU A 207 6.74 8.97 -4.71
C GLU A 207 6.43 8.56 -6.15
N THR A 208 7.00 9.24 -7.14
CA THR A 208 6.77 8.95 -8.57
C THR A 208 7.62 7.80 -9.11
N GLN A 209 8.61 7.32 -8.34
CA GLN A 209 9.29 6.05 -8.62
C GLN A 209 8.37 4.84 -8.39
N LYS A 210 7.36 4.97 -7.53
CA LYS A 210 6.38 3.89 -7.29
C LYS A 210 5.48 3.75 -8.52
N ARG A 211 5.45 2.54 -9.09
CA ARG A 211 4.64 2.24 -10.28
C ARG A 211 3.16 2.57 -10.00
N PHE A 212 2.55 3.36 -10.89
CA PHE A 212 1.17 3.85 -10.84
C PHE A 212 0.86 4.96 -9.81
N TRP A 213 1.82 5.38 -8.99
CA TRP A 213 1.63 6.52 -8.09
C TRP A 213 1.79 7.83 -8.85
N ARG A 214 0.97 8.80 -8.48
CA ARG A 214 1.00 10.16 -9.03
C ARG A 214 0.47 11.16 -8.01
N PRO A 215 0.82 12.44 -8.12
CA PRO A 215 0.13 13.47 -7.35
C PRO A 215 -1.33 13.59 -7.78
N SER A 216 -2.23 13.76 -6.81
CA SER A 216 -3.64 14.12 -7.01
C SER A 216 -3.97 15.53 -6.56
N LYS A 217 -3.24 16.06 -5.56
CA LYS A 217 -3.44 17.39 -4.98
C LYS A 217 -2.11 18.01 -4.61
N LEU A 218 -1.99 19.32 -4.82
CA LEU A 218 -0.81 20.13 -4.49
C LEU A 218 -1.27 21.42 -3.80
N TRP A 219 -1.69 21.33 -2.54
CA TRP A 219 -2.18 22.52 -1.82
C TRP A 219 -1.01 23.44 -1.46
N VAL A 220 -1.07 24.67 -1.94
CA VAL A 220 -0.05 25.70 -1.70
C VAL A 220 -0.53 26.66 -0.63
N SER A 221 0.32 26.94 0.37
CA SER A 221 0.09 27.97 1.39
C SER A 221 0.63 29.34 1.00
N GLU A 222 0.29 30.36 1.79
CA GLU A 222 0.69 31.75 1.60
C GLU A 222 2.21 31.95 1.66
N ASP A 223 2.91 31.09 2.40
CA ASP A 223 4.37 31.04 2.49
C ASP A 223 4.99 29.96 1.58
N HIS A 224 4.26 29.56 0.53
CA HIS A 224 4.70 28.69 -0.58
C HIS A 224 5.04 27.25 -0.19
N ILE A 225 4.58 26.78 0.97
CA ILE A 225 4.72 25.38 1.33
C ILE A 225 3.68 24.58 0.56
N ILE A 226 4.11 23.47 -0.04
CA ILE A 226 3.26 22.54 -0.76
C ILE A 226 2.97 21.35 0.16
N THR A 227 1.69 21.10 0.41
CA THR A 227 1.22 19.83 0.98
C THR A 227 0.74 18.95 -0.18
N PRO A 228 1.52 17.95 -0.60
CA PRO A 228 1.11 17.06 -1.68
C PRO A 228 0.27 15.89 -1.15
N GLN A 229 -0.64 15.42 -2.00
CA GLN A 229 -1.28 14.12 -1.88
C GLN A 229 -0.91 13.28 -3.10
N PHE A 230 -0.51 12.04 -2.88
CA PHE A 230 -0.30 11.03 -3.91
C PHE A 230 -1.36 9.95 -3.84
N VAL A 231 -1.76 9.42 -4.99
CA VAL A 231 -2.74 8.35 -5.15
C VAL A 231 -2.29 7.41 -6.25
N ASP A 232 -2.98 6.28 -6.34
CA ASP A 232 -2.65 5.16 -7.23
C ASP A 232 -3.63 4.94 -8.38
N THR A 233 -4.42 5.97 -8.66
CA THR A 233 -5.50 5.94 -9.64
C THR A 233 -4.98 6.25 -11.04
N ASP A 234 -5.48 5.49 -12.02
CA ASP A 234 -5.11 5.67 -13.43
C ASP A 234 -5.90 6.81 -14.09
N VAL A 235 -5.20 7.77 -14.65
CA VAL A 235 -5.76 8.93 -15.38
C VAL A 235 -5.10 9.11 -16.75
N GLY A 236 -4.47 8.05 -17.25
CA GLY A 236 -3.60 8.10 -18.42
C GLY A 236 -2.31 8.88 -18.13
N ARG A 237 -1.79 9.57 -19.15
CA ARG A 237 -0.65 10.47 -18.99
C ARG A 237 -1.00 11.62 -18.04
N TRP A 238 -0.02 12.08 -17.29
CA TRP A 238 -0.18 13.21 -16.37
C TRP A 238 1.09 14.06 -16.33
N ALA A 239 0.94 15.30 -15.89
CA ALA A 239 2.03 16.22 -15.58
C ALA A 239 1.68 16.99 -14.31
N ALA A 240 2.69 17.26 -13.48
CA ALA A 240 2.55 18.11 -12.30
C ALA A 240 3.67 19.16 -12.33
N VAL A 241 3.31 20.38 -11.95
CA VAL A 241 4.20 21.55 -11.95
C VAL A 241 3.89 22.40 -10.73
N ASP A 242 4.90 23.08 -10.22
CA ASP A 242 4.83 23.95 -9.06
C ASP A 242 5.73 25.18 -9.23
N ASP A 243 5.71 26.08 -8.24
CA ASP A 243 6.45 27.34 -8.20
C ASP A 243 6.33 28.22 -9.46
N LEU A 244 5.17 28.19 -10.14
CA LEU A 244 4.96 28.99 -11.34
C LEU A 244 4.49 30.41 -11.00
N THR A 245 5.02 31.41 -11.70
CA THR A 245 4.37 32.72 -11.82
C THR A 245 3.09 32.61 -12.65
N ALA A 246 2.22 33.63 -12.58
CA ALA A 246 1.00 33.67 -13.41
C ALA A 246 1.29 33.59 -14.93
N ALA A 247 2.38 34.19 -15.40
CA ALA A 247 2.76 34.18 -16.80
C ALA A 247 3.28 32.80 -17.25
N GLU A 248 4.02 32.12 -16.39
CA GLU A 248 4.51 30.76 -16.64
C GLU A 248 3.36 29.76 -16.61
N LEU A 249 2.43 29.88 -15.65
CA LEU A 249 1.22 29.06 -15.61
C LEU A 249 0.39 29.18 -16.90
N ALA A 250 0.23 30.39 -17.44
CA ALA A 250 -0.43 30.59 -18.75
C ALA A 250 0.24 29.79 -19.87
N LYS A 251 1.58 29.84 -19.94
CA LYS A 251 2.36 29.10 -20.94
C LYS A 251 2.24 27.60 -20.72
N GLU A 252 2.29 27.14 -19.47
CA GLU A 252 2.22 25.73 -19.13
C GLU A 252 0.85 25.13 -19.43
N ILE A 253 -0.25 25.82 -19.10
CA ILE A 253 -1.61 25.38 -19.47
C ILE A 253 -1.72 25.23 -20.99
N LYS A 254 -1.21 26.19 -21.76
CA LYS A 254 -1.22 26.13 -23.23
C LYS A 254 -0.41 24.94 -23.76
N LYS A 255 0.79 24.73 -23.22
CA LYS A 255 1.68 23.63 -23.58
C LYS A 255 1.05 22.27 -23.26
N GLN A 256 0.47 22.10 -22.08
CA GLN A 256 -0.13 20.82 -21.69
C GLN A 256 -1.41 20.53 -22.47
N LYS A 257 -2.21 21.55 -22.80
CA LYS A 257 -3.33 21.39 -23.74
C LYS A 257 -2.88 20.91 -25.12
N GLN A 258 -1.74 21.39 -25.63
CA GLN A 258 -1.15 20.91 -26.88
C GLN A 258 -0.65 19.45 -26.78
N ASN A 259 -0.29 18.99 -25.58
CA ASN A 259 0.07 17.60 -25.30
C ASN A 259 -1.14 16.68 -25.06
N GLY A 260 -2.36 17.20 -25.19
CA GLY A 260 -3.61 16.47 -24.92
C GLY A 260 -3.92 16.26 -23.44
N LEU A 261 -3.36 17.09 -22.55
CA LEU A 261 -3.65 17.05 -21.12
C LEU A 261 -4.51 18.26 -20.72
N VAL A 262 -5.41 18.05 -19.76
CA VAL A 262 -6.29 19.08 -19.21
C VAL A 262 -5.97 19.33 -17.73
N PRO A 263 -6.07 20.58 -17.24
CA PRO A 263 -5.88 20.86 -15.82
C PRO A 263 -7.00 20.22 -15.01
N VAL A 264 -6.66 19.67 -13.84
CA VAL A 264 -7.63 19.11 -12.87
C VAL A 264 -7.40 19.59 -11.44
N GLU A 265 -6.21 20.13 -11.17
CA GLU A 265 -5.90 20.80 -9.92
C GLU A 265 -5.16 22.10 -10.24
N LEU A 266 -5.55 23.20 -9.62
CA LEU A 266 -4.85 24.47 -9.70
C LEU A 266 -4.91 25.15 -8.34
N GLN A 267 -3.75 25.31 -7.71
CA GLN A 267 -3.62 25.90 -6.39
C GLN A 267 -2.72 27.13 -6.45
N GLY A 268 -3.15 28.21 -5.82
CA GLY A 268 -2.34 29.40 -5.59
C GLY A 268 -1.93 29.52 -4.12
N GLY A 269 -0.76 30.12 -3.91
CA GLY A 269 -0.23 30.59 -2.63
C GLY A 269 0.50 31.92 -2.84
N GLY A 270 0.94 32.57 -1.76
CA GLY A 270 1.54 33.91 -1.81
C GLY A 270 0.54 35.06 -2.01
N ASP A 271 1.05 36.29 -2.05
CA ASP A 271 0.26 37.51 -2.26
C ASP A 271 0.87 38.43 -3.33
N GLY A 272 0.02 39.17 -4.04
CA GLY A 272 0.44 40.11 -5.08
C GLY A 272 1.37 39.50 -6.13
N LYS A 273 2.58 40.06 -6.26
CA LYS A 273 3.63 39.60 -7.20
C LYS A 273 4.36 38.33 -6.72
N ASP A 274 4.27 38.04 -5.43
CA ASP A 274 4.93 36.89 -4.82
C ASP A 274 4.07 35.63 -4.99
N ALA A 275 2.83 35.76 -5.48
CA ALA A 275 1.96 34.63 -5.73
C ALA A 275 2.62 33.56 -6.63
N ARG A 276 2.46 32.30 -6.22
CA ARG A 276 2.94 31.10 -6.92
C ARG A 276 1.83 30.10 -7.12
N PHE A 277 1.94 29.33 -8.20
CA PHE A 277 0.93 28.36 -8.59
C PHE A 277 1.51 26.96 -8.75
N ALA A 278 0.75 25.98 -8.29
CA ALA A 278 0.94 24.58 -8.60
C ALA A 278 -0.26 24.05 -9.38
N ALA A 279 -0.01 23.16 -10.34
CA ALA A 279 -1.05 22.59 -11.20
C ALA A 279 -0.77 21.12 -11.51
N ILE A 280 -1.85 20.35 -11.61
CA ILE A 280 -1.83 18.97 -12.12
C ILE A 280 -2.66 18.91 -13.39
N PHE A 281 -2.09 18.29 -14.42
CA PHE A 281 -2.70 18.03 -15.71
C PHE A 281 -2.80 16.52 -15.94
N VAL A 282 -3.89 16.07 -16.54
CA VAL A 282 -4.15 14.65 -16.80
C VAL A 282 -4.76 14.45 -18.18
N GLU A 283 -4.61 13.25 -18.73
CA GLU A 283 -5.22 12.86 -20.01
C GLU A 283 -6.73 12.64 -19.86
N HIS A 284 -7.16 12.04 -18.75
CA HIS A 284 -8.56 11.85 -18.41
C HIS A 284 -8.85 12.29 -16.97
N HIS A 285 -9.81 13.21 -16.79
CA HIS A 285 -10.11 13.80 -15.48
C HIS A 285 -10.90 12.89 -14.54
N VAL A 286 -11.53 11.83 -15.06
CA VAL A 286 -12.13 10.75 -14.27
C VAL A 286 -11.17 9.58 -14.24
N PRO A 287 -10.77 9.08 -13.05
CA PRO A 287 -9.97 7.88 -12.94
C PRO A 287 -10.59 6.67 -13.63
N SER A 288 -9.78 5.85 -14.29
CA SER A 288 -10.22 4.58 -14.86
C SER A 288 -10.79 3.66 -13.76
N PRO A 289 -11.92 2.97 -14.00
CA PRO A 289 -12.46 2.05 -13.04
C PRO A 289 -11.61 0.78 -13.01
N ARG A 290 -11.57 0.16 -11.84
CA ARG A 290 -11.01 -1.18 -11.68
C ARG A 290 -11.92 -2.21 -12.35
N LYS A 291 -11.33 -3.23 -12.97
CA LYS A 291 -12.01 -4.36 -13.60
C LYS A 291 -11.66 -5.64 -12.87
N TRP A 292 -12.68 -6.43 -12.56
CA TRP A 292 -12.50 -7.76 -11.97
C TRP A 292 -12.16 -8.78 -13.05
N THR A 293 -11.06 -9.51 -12.85
CA THR A 293 -10.70 -10.65 -13.69
C THR A 293 -10.25 -11.81 -12.82
N ALA A 294 -10.72 -13.01 -13.15
CA ALA A 294 -10.29 -14.25 -12.51
C ALA A 294 -9.82 -15.28 -13.57
N LYS A 295 -8.67 -15.92 -13.34
CA LYS A 295 -8.03 -16.91 -14.22
C LYS A 295 -7.66 -18.18 -13.44
N GLY A 296 -7.32 -19.25 -14.16
CA GLY A 296 -6.94 -20.55 -13.60
C GLY A 296 -8.07 -21.58 -13.59
N SER A 297 -7.90 -22.69 -12.87
CA SER A 297 -8.78 -23.85 -12.93
C SER A 297 -9.24 -24.33 -11.55
N VAL A 298 -10.40 -25.02 -11.51
CA VAL A 298 -10.90 -25.76 -10.35
C VAL A 298 -11.34 -27.12 -10.87
N LYS A 299 -10.80 -28.19 -10.29
CA LYS A 299 -11.02 -29.58 -10.71
C LYS A 299 -10.93 -30.53 -9.51
N GLY A 300 -11.47 -31.73 -9.65
CA GLY A 300 -11.42 -32.75 -8.59
C GLY A 300 -12.45 -32.56 -7.48
N PHE A 301 -13.20 -31.46 -7.45
CA PHE A 301 -14.32 -31.30 -6.51
C PHE A 301 -15.56 -32.05 -7.04
N LYS A 302 -16.40 -32.55 -6.12
CA LYS A 302 -17.72 -33.11 -6.49
C LYS A 302 -18.53 -32.18 -7.40
N ASP A 303 -18.49 -30.87 -7.12
CA ASP A 303 -19.01 -29.82 -7.99
C ASP A 303 -17.96 -28.71 -8.20
N ASN A 304 -17.23 -28.81 -9.31
CA ASN A 304 -16.20 -27.83 -9.68
C ASN A 304 -16.78 -26.43 -9.96
N THR A 305 -18.02 -26.34 -10.44
CA THR A 305 -18.65 -25.05 -10.76
C THR A 305 -19.04 -24.31 -9.48
N ALA A 306 -19.64 -25.02 -8.52
CA ALA A 306 -19.96 -24.45 -7.22
C ALA A 306 -18.69 -24.04 -6.46
N ALA A 307 -17.67 -24.91 -6.43
CA ALA A 307 -16.38 -24.62 -5.78
C ALA A 307 -15.72 -23.36 -6.37
N ARG A 308 -15.65 -23.25 -7.70
CA ARG A 308 -15.12 -22.06 -8.38
C ARG A 308 -15.92 -20.80 -8.04
N THR A 309 -17.25 -20.88 -8.09
CA THR A 309 -18.13 -19.73 -7.81
C THR A 309 -17.93 -19.20 -6.39
N ARG A 310 -17.82 -20.10 -5.41
CA ARG A 310 -17.61 -19.73 -4.02
C ARG A 310 -16.25 -19.06 -3.79
N MET A 311 -15.16 -19.68 -4.25
CA MET A 311 -13.81 -19.14 -4.09
C MET A 311 -13.63 -17.79 -4.80
N ASP A 312 -14.15 -17.67 -6.02
CA ASP A 312 -14.15 -16.39 -6.75
C ASP A 312 -14.98 -15.33 -6.01
N GLY A 313 -16.10 -15.71 -5.38
CA GLY A 313 -16.95 -14.81 -4.59
C GLY A 313 -16.27 -14.30 -3.31
N ILE A 314 -15.60 -15.19 -2.57
CA ILE A 314 -14.80 -14.84 -1.39
C ILE A 314 -13.72 -13.82 -1.78
N MET A 315 -12.88 -14.17 -2.76
CA MET A 315 -11.76 -13.32 -3.16
C MET A 315 -12.22 -12.02 -3.80
N LYS A 316 -13.30 -12.00 -4.57
CA LYS A 316 -13.85 -10.77 -5.14
C LYS A 316 -14.28 -9.80 -4.05
N THR A 317 -15.08 -10.28 -3.10
CA THR A 317 -15.58 -9.45 -2.00
C THR A 317 -14.43 -8.92 -1.16
N TRP A 318 -13.49 -9.79 -0.80
CA TRP A 318 -12.33 -9.43 0.02
C TRP A 318 -11.40 -8.43 -0.69
N MET A 319 -11.03 -8.65 -1.96
CA MET A 319 -10.16 -7.74 -2.71
C MET A 319 -10.84 -6.38 -2.99
N GLN A 320 -12.15 -6.36 -3.21
CA GLN A 320 -12.89 -5.10 -3.38
C GLN A 320 -12.94 -4.29 -2.09
N LYS A 321 -13.06 -4.97 -0.94
CA LYS A 321 -13.07 -4.34 0.39
C LYS A 321 -11.68 -3.85 0.81
N THR A 322 -10.65 -4.66 0.59
CA THR A 322 -9.26 -4.37 1.00
C THR A 322 -8.46 -3.58 -0.04
N GLY A 323 -9.01 -3.32 -1.21
CA GLY A 323 -8.30 -2.61 -2.28
C GLY A 323 -7.09 -3.37 -2.87
N VAL A 324 -6.82 -4.61 -2.43
CA VAL A 324 -5.76 -5.45 -2.97
C VAL A 324 -6.03 -5.74 -4.45
N ARG A 325 -5.01 -5.53 -5.27
CA ARG A 325 -5.17 -5.53 -6.74
C ARG A 325 -4.83 -6.86 -7.39
N GLN A 326 -3.86 -7.60 -6.86
CA GLN A 326 -3.38 -8.84 -7.46
C GLN A 326 -3.23 -9.93 -6.40
N ALA A 327 -3.83 -11.09 -6.64
CA ALA A 327 -3.78 -12.21 -5.71
C ALA A 327 -3.78 -13.56 -6.44
N GLN A 328 -3.30 -14.60 -5.76
CA GLN A 328 -3.49 -15.99 -6.14
C GLN A 328 -3.94 -16.81 -4.94
N VAL A 329 -4.73 -17.85 -5.20
CA VAL A 329 -5.11 -18.88 -4.24
C VAL A 329 -4.92 -20.24 -4.91
N ALA A 330 -4.28 -21.18 -4.22
CA ALA A 330 -4.16 -22.54 -4.71
C ALA A 330 -4.47 -23.56 -3.61
N VAL A 331 -5.04 -24.68 -4.00
CA VAL A 331 -5.30 -25.85 -3.16
C VAL A 331 -4.78 -27.08 -3.89
N ALA A 332 -3.96 -27.87 -3.19
CA ALA A 332 -3.50 -29.18 -3.60
C ALA A 332 -4.09 -30.24 -2.68
N GLN A 333 -4.44 -31.40 -3.24
CA GLN A 333 -4.73 -32.61 -2.47
C GLN A 333 -3.65 -33.63 -2.78
N ASN A 334 -3.00 -34.17 -1.74
CA ASN A 334 -1.91 -35.14 -1.89
C ASN A 334 -0.85 -34.69 -2.93
N GLY A 335 -0.44 -33.42 -2.87
CA GLY A 335 0.53 -32.81 -3.79
C GLY A 335 0.00 -32.47 -5.20
N SER A 336 -1.25 -32.82 -5.53
CA SER A 336 -1.88 -32.53 -6.82
C SER A 336 -2.81 -31.33 -6.75
N ILE A 337 -2.61 -30.33 -7.61
CA ILE A 337 -3.47 -29.13 -7.66
C ILE A 337 -4.90 -29.50 -8.04
N VAL A 338 -5.84 -29.17 -7.15
CA VAL A 338 -7.29 -29.28 -7.35
C VAL A 338 -7.92 -27.90 -7.57
N ALA A 339 -7.31 -26.83 -7.08
CA ALA A 339 -7.68 -25.46 -7.42
C ALA A 339 -6.44 -24.58 -7.59
N GLU A 340 -6.44 -23.76 -8.62
CA GLU A 340 -5.50 -22.65 -8.80
C GLU A 340 -6.23 -21.48 -9.41
N ARG A 341 -6.35 -20.40 -8.64
CA ARG A 341 -7.09 -19.21 -9.04
C ARG A 341 -6.19 -17.99 -8.91
N SER A 342 -6.36 -17.10 -9.87
CA SER A 342 -5.62 -15.85 -9.96
C SER A 342 -6.60 -14.72 -10.15
N TYR A 343 -6.41 -13.65 -9.40
CA TYR A 343 -7.37 -12.57 -9.30
C TYR A 343 -6.71 -11.23 -9.59
N THR A 344 -7.44 -10.39 -10.30
CA THR A 344 -7.04 -9.02 -10.60
C THR A 344 -8.23 -8.11 -10.39
N TRP A 345 -8.09 -7.15 -9.48
CA TRP A 345 -9.04 -6.07 -9.22
C TRP A 345 -8.33 -4.73 -9.45
N ALA A 346 -8.20 -4.35 -10.71
CA ALA A 346 -7.28 -3.29 -11.10
C ALA A 346 -7.72 -2.56 -12.37
N GLU A 347 -7.16 -1.37 -12.56
CA GLU A 347 -7.28 -0.57 -13.77
C GLU A 347 -6.63 -1.29 -14.97
N SER A 348 -7.00 -0.96 -16.21
CA SER A 348 -6.56 -1.70 -17.41
C SER A 348 -5.06 -1.58 -17.73
N ASN A 349 -4.36 -0.66 -17.08
CA ASN A 349 -2.92 -0.48 -17.20
C ASN A 349 -2.11 -1.51 -16.38
N ARG A 350 -2.78 -2.39 -15.62
CA ARG A 350 -2.16 -3.49 -14.86
C ARG A 350 -2.37 -4.82 -15.56
N ALA A 351 -1.38 -5.70 -15.45
CA ALA A 351 -1.47 -7.03 -16.03
C ALA A 351 -2.46 -7.91 -15.26
N VAL A 352 -3.26 -8.68 -16.00
CA VAL A 352 -4.13 -9.72 -15.44
C VAL A 352 -3.28 -10.86 -14.89
N VAL A 353 -3.40 -11.20 -13.61
CA VAL A 353 -2.63 -12.30 -12.99
C VAL A 353 -2.98 -13.66 -13.63
N LYS A 354 -1.96 -14.48 -13.82
CA LYS A 354 -2.06 -15.89 -14.22
C LYS A 354 -1.56 -16.82 -13.09
N PRO A 355 -1.96 -18.10 -13.04
CA PRO A 355 -1.58 -19.01 -11.95
C PRO A 355 -0.08 -19.27 -11.79
N ASP A 356 0.71 -19.05 -12.84
CA ASP A 356 2.16 -19.23 -12.89
C ASP A 356 2.95 -17.95 -12.61
N ASP A 357 2.28 -16.79 -12.51
CA ASP A 357 2.92 -15.54 -12.10
C ASP A 357 3.45 -15.66 -10.65
N ILE A 358 4.59 -15.01 -10.37
CA ILE A 358 5.31 -15.16 -9.08
C ILE A 358 5.12 -13.93 -8.19
N PHE A 359 4.91 -14.18 -6.90
CA PHE A 359 4.78 -13.17 -5.85
C PHE A 359 5.95 -13.28 -4.89
N LEU A 360 6.42 -12.15 -4.35
CA LEU A 360 7.34 -12.10 -3.22
C LEU A 360 6.65 -12.79 -2.03
N LEU A 361 7.34 -13.73 -1.39
CA LEU A 361 6.75 -14.65 -0.43
C LEU A 361 6.83 -14.16 1.01
N ALA A 362 7.65 -13.14 1.27
CA ALA A 362 8.00 -12.76 2.63
C ALA A 362 8.44 -14.02 3.43
N SER A 363 8.05 -14.12 4.71
CA SER A 363 8.48 -15.21 5.60
C SER A 363 8.07 -16.61 5.20
N LEU A 364 7.22 -16.82 4.17
CA LEU A 364 7.07 -18.16 3.59
C LEU A 364 8.39 -18.67 3.00
N SER A 365 9.34 -17.80 2.65
CA SER A 365 10.69 -18.18 2.23
C SER A 365 11.40 -19.13 3.20
N LYS A 366 11.06 -19.08 4.50
CA LYS A 366 11.66 -19.92 5.53
C LYS A 366 11.33 -21.41 5.39
N MET A 367 10.18 -21.78 4.79
CA MET A 367 9.89 -23.20 4.58
C MET A 367 10.94 -23.87 3.67
N PHE A 368 11.46 -23.12 2.69
CA PHE A 368 12.49 -23.61 1.77
C PHE A 368 13.84 -23.75 2.47
N VAL A 369 14.19 -22.83 3.39
CA VAL A 369 15.46 -22.94 4.13
C VAL A 369 15.42 -24.07 5.14
N HIS A 370 14.28 -24.29 5.80
CA HIS A 370 14.10 -25.43 6.71
C HIS A 370 14.23 -26.76 5.95
N ALA A 371 13.62 -26.88 4.76
CA ALA A 371 13.77 -28.06 3.92
C ALA A 371 15.22 -28.28 3.44
N ALA A 372 15.93 -27.20 3.09
CA ALA A 372 17.34 -27.26 2.72
C ALA A 372 18.21 -27.80 3.87
N ILE A 373 18.01 -27.29 5.09
CA ILE A 373 18.75 -27.73 6.27
C ILE A 373 18.39 -29.17 6.64
N TYR A 374 17.12 -29.53 6.59
CA TYR A 374 16.68 -30.91 6.80
C TYR A 374 17.35 -31.87 5.82
N ASN A 375 17.42 -31.52 4.53
CA ASN A 375 18.12 -32.33 3.52
C ASN A 375 19.60 -32.55 3.85
N LEU A 376 20.28 -31.53 4.38
CA LEU A 376 21.69 -31.64 4.80
C LEU A 376 21.88 -32.49 6.06
N ILE A 377 20.91 -32.44 6.98
CA ILE A 377 20.89 -33.31 8.17
C ILE A 377 20.70 -34.77 7.77
N GLU A 378 19.72 -35.05 6.90
CA GLU A 378 19.47 -36.40 6.39
C GLU A 378 20.66 -36.96 5.58
N ALA A 379 21.38 -36.09 4.88
CA ALA A 379 22.60 -36.45 4.17
C ALA A 379 23.83 -36.62 5.08
N GLY A 380 23.68 -36.42 6.40
CA GLY A 380 24.77 -36.49 7.38
C GLY A 380 25.82 -35.38 7.26
N SER A 381 25.55 -34.33 6.47
CA SER A 381 26.45 -33.19 6.28
C SER A 381 26.39 -32.20 7.45
N LEU A 382 25.28 -32.20 8.18
CA LEU A 382 25.04 -31.40 9.39
C LEU A 382 24.27 -32.26 10.41
N ASN A 383 24.21 -31.79 11.65
CA ASN A 383 23.26 -32.29 12.63
C ASN A 383 22.71 -31.14 13.48
N TYR A 384 21.64 -31.39 14.23
CA TYR A 384 20.97 -30.37 15.04
C TYR A 384 21.87 -29.68 16.07
N SER A 385 22.87 -30.39 16.61
CA SER A 385 23.81 -29.85 17.60
C SER A 385 25.07 -29.24 16.97
N THR A 386 25.15 -29.16 15.64
CA THR A 386 26.28 -28.54 14.95
C THR A 386 26.33 -27.06 15.33
N GLN A 387 27.45 -26.63 15.89
CA GLN A 387 27.68 -25.24 16.29
C GLN A 387 27.91 -24.37 15.06
N VAL A 388 27.20 -23.25 14.99
CA VAL A 388 27.06 -22.43 13.77
C VAL A 388 28.31 -21.62 13.49
N TYR A 389 28.76 -20.80 14.44
CA TYR A 389 29.91 -19.91 14.21
C TYR A 389 31.24 -20.64 14.09
N PRO A 390 31.52 -21.70 14.89
CA PRO A 390 32.67 -22.56 14.66
C PRO A 390 32.68 -23.21 13.27
N LEU A 391 31.52 -23.68 12.77
CA LEU A 391 31.40 -24.24 11.42
C LEU A 391 31.72 -23.21 10.33
N LEU A 392 31.33 -21.95 10.54
CA LEU A 392 31.52 -20.87 9.58
C LEU A 392 32.88 -20.15 9.73
N GLY A 393 33.65 -20.46 10.78
CA GLY A 393 34.95 -19.84 11.04
C GLY A 393 34.88 -18.41 11.59
N TYR A 394 33.79 -18.03 12.25
CA TYR A 394 33.67 -16.73 12.93
C TYR A 394 33.99 -16.86 14.42
N THR A 395 34.49 -15.77 15.02
CA THR A 395 34.75 -15.66 16.47
C THR A 395 33.91 -14.52 17.04
N PRO A 396 32.74 -14.81 17.63
CA PRO A 396 31.88 -13.79 18.22
C PRO A 396 32.48 -13.12 19.46
N VAL A 397 32.11 -11.87 19.69
CA VAL A 397 32.52 -11.10 20.88
C VAL A 397 31.85 -11.64 22.16
N ASP A 398 30.63 -12.16 22.03
CA ASP A 398 29.89 -12.83 23.09
C ASP A 398 30.09 -14.34 22.98
N ALA A 399 30.85 -14.91 23.91
CA ALA A 399 31.18 -16.34 23.93
C ALA A 399 29.94 -17.25 23.99
N ARG A 400 28.76 -16.77 24.41
CA ARG A 400 27.52 -17.56 24.35
C ARG A 400 27.15 -17.90 22.91
N ALA A 401 27.50 -17.05 21.94
CA ALA A 401 27.18 -17.26 20.53
C ALA A 401 27.88 -18.49 19.93
N ASP A 402 29.04 -18.90 20.45
CA ASP A 402 29.71 -20.15 20.03
C ASP A 402 28.86 -21.40 20.31
N ASN A 403 27.91 -21.31 21.24
CA ASN A 403 26.97 -22.39 21.58
C ASN A 403 25.68 -22.36 20.74
N ILE A 404 25.55 -21.43 19.78
CA ILE A 404 24.41 -21.43 18.87
C ILE A 404 24.52 -22.63 17.93
N THR A 405 23.46 -23.44 17.90
CA THR A 405 23.38 -24.65 17.09
C THR A 405 22.41 -24.48 15.92
N ILE A 406 22.45 -25.40 14.97
CA ILE A 406 21.44 -25.49 13.89
C ILE A 406 20.02 -25.53 14.46
N ARG A 407 19.79 -26.30 15.54
CA ARG A 407 18.50 -26.34 16.23
C ARG A 407 18.07 -24.96 16.72
N HIS A 408 18.97 -24.24 17.39
CA HIS A 408 18.64 -22.91 17.91
C HIS A 408 18.21 -21.93 16.81
N LEU A 409 18.81 -22.01 15.63
CA LEU A 409 18.39 -21.16 14.50
C LEU A 409 17.03 -21.56 13.92
N LEU A 410 16.77 -22.86 13.77
CA LEU A 410 15.50 -23.39 13.26
C LEU A 410 14.32 -23.07 14.20
N GLU A 411 14.56 -23.11 15.51
CA GLU A 411 13.55 -22.91 16.55
C GLU A 411 13.43 -21.44 17.02
N HIS A 412 14.17 -20.51 16.41
CA HIS A 412 14.22 -19.10 16.82
C HIS A 412 14.64 -18.89 18.30
N THR A 413 15.55 -19.74 18.79
CA THR A 413 16.10 -19.70 20.17
C THR A 413 17.59 -19.35 20.20
N GLY A 414 18.13 -18.82 19.09
CA GLY A 414 19.56 -18.50 18.93
C GLY A 414 20.08 -17.30 19.72
N GLY A 415 19.26 -16.62 20.53
CA GLY A 415 19.68 -15.44 21.28
C GLY A 415 19.50 -14.11 20.55
N TYR A 416 18.77 -14.08 19.42
CA TYR A 416 18.46 -12.87 18.67
C TYR A 416 16.98 -12.53 18.83
N ASP A 417 16.68 -11.35 19.38
CA ASP A 417 15.34 -10.82 19.52
C ASP A 417 15.23 -9.47 18.80
N ARG A 418 14.53 -9.50 17.65
CA ARG A 418 14.33 -8.30 16.84
C ARG A 418 13.49 -7.23 17.56
N ASP A 419 12.69 -7.61 18.56
CA ASP A 419 11.85 -6.67 19.31
C ASP A 419 12.66 -5.99 20.44
N GLN A 420 13.86 -6.51 20.76
CA GLN A 420 14.82 -5.89 21.69
C GLN A 420 15.90 -5.10 20.97
N SER A 421 16.62 -5.72 20.03
CA SER A 421 17.79 -5.13 19.37
C SER A 421 17.55 -4.66 17.93
N GLY A 422 16.32 -4.80 17.44
CA GLY A 422 15.96 -4.51 16.04
C GLY A 422 16.32 -5.66 15.08
N ASP A 423 15.74 -5.63 13.88
CA ASP A 423 16.04 -6.62 12.84
C ASP A 423 17.20 -6.16 11.94
N PRO A 424 18.40 -6.77 12.01
CA PRO A 424 19.54 -6.34 11.20
C PRO A 424 19.32 -6.63 9.70
N THR A 425 18.42 -7.56 9.34
CA THR A 425 18.12 -7.87 7.93
C THR A 425 17.34 -6.77 7.21
N LEU A 426 16.88 -5.75 7.95
CA LEU A 426 16.23 -4.53 7.45
C LEU A 426 17.11 -3.28 7.67
N ARG A 427 18.41 -3.45 7.92
CA ARG A 427 19.35 -2.36 8.26
C ARG A 427 20.63 -2.41 7.44
N PHE A 428 20.56 -2.89 6.18
CA PHE A 428 21.75 -3.06 5.34
C PHE A 428 22.50 -1.75 5.08
N ARG A 429 21.80 -0.61 5.06
CA ARG A 429 22.42 0.71 4.95
C ARG A 429 23.35 1.00 6.13
N ASP A 430 22.88 0.81 7.36
CA ASP A 430 23.66 1.05 8.58
C ASP A 430 24.84 0.09 8.65
N ILE A 431 24.60 -1.17 8.32
CA ILE A 431 25.64 -2.22 8.26
C ILE A 431 26.73 -1.84 7.26
N ALA A 432 26.36 -1.36 6.07
CA ALA A 432 27.31 -0.93 5.06
C ALA A 432 28.16 0.27 5.53
N ILE A 433 27.55 1.23 6.23
CA ILE A 433 28.26 2.37 6.82
C ILE A 433 29.25 1.90 7.87
N GLU A 434 28.86 0.99 8.76
CA GLU A 434 29.74 0.49 9.82
C GLU A 434 30.88 -0.38 9.27
N GLN A 435 30.56 -1.33 8.38
CA GLN A 435 31.54 -2.33 7.92
C GLN A 435 32.46 -1.82 6.82
N SER A 436 32.02 -0.84 6.03
CA SER A 436 32.76 -0.39 4.84
C SER A 436 32.82 1.12 4.67
N ASN A 437 32.48 1.90 5.70
CA ASN A 437 32.30 3.36 5.60
C ASN A 437 31.30 3.76 4.48
N GLY A 438 30.38 2.86 4.13
CA GLY A 438 29.39 3.07 3.06
C GLY A 438 29.97 3.07 1.65
N THR A 439 31.20 2.58 1.45
CA THR A 439 31.87 2.55 0.14
C THR A 439 31.27 1.53 -0.83
N ARG A 440 30.51 0.56 -0.32
CA ARG A 440 29.74 -0.42 -1.09
C ARG A 440 28.49 -0.83 -0.32
N ALA A 441 27.53 -1.43 -1.01
CA ALA A 441 26.41 -2.12 -0.39
C ALA A 441 26.90 -3.27 0.51
N ALA A 442 26.21 -3.50 1.63
CA ALA A 442 26.47 -4.64 2.51
C ALA A 442 25.96 -5.95 1.89
N ASP A 443 26.68 -7.04 2.10
CA ASP A 443 26.27 -8.38 1.75
C ASP A 443 25.96 -9.23 3.00
N VAL A 444 25.68 -10.51 2.80
CA VAL A 444 25.38 -11.42 3.91
C VAL A 444 26.55 -11.61 4.88
N ARG A 445 27.80 -11.48 4.42
CA ARG A 445 28.97 -11.58 5.30
C ARG A 445 29.11 -10.35 6.17
N ASP A 446 28.91 -9.15 5.61
CA ASP A 446 28.89 -7.91 6.40
C ASP A 446 27.82 -7.96 7.51
N LEU A 447 26.65 -8.51 7.18
CA LEU A 447 25.58 -8.76 8.15
C LEU A 447 26.01 -9.72 9.26
N ILE A 448 26.69 -10.83 8.92
CA ILE A 448 27.22 -11.78 9.91
C ILE A 448 28.29 -11.12 10.79
N GLU A 449 29.25 -10.43 10.18
CA GLU A 449 30.33 -9.68 10.86
C GLU A 449 29.77 -8.62 11.80
N TYR A 450 28.70 -7.94 11.38
CA TYR A 450 27.98 -6.96 12.21
C TYR A 450 27.35 -7.62 13.45
N MET A 451 26.78 -8.81 13.28
CA MET A 451 26.12 -9.52 14.38
C MET A 451 27.09 -10.19 15.34
N VAL A 452 28.19 -10.79 14.86
CA VAL A 452 29.19 -11.43 15.74
C VAL A 452 29.95 -10.41 16.60
N ALA A 453 29.98 -9.15 16.20
CA ALA A 453 30.57 -8.05 16.99
C ALA A 453 29.68 -7.53 18.13
N ARG A 454 28.49 -8.12 18.34
CA ARG A 454 27.48 -7.65 19.30
C ARG A 454 27.06 -8.75 20.28
N PRO A 455 26.62 -8.38 21.50
CA PRO A 455 26.11 -9.35 22.46
C PRO A 455 24.77 -9.93 22.01
N LEU A 456 24.46 -11.14 22.47
CA LEU A 456 23.14 -11.74 22.32
C LEU A 456 22.13 -11.10 23.28
N ASP A 457 20.87 -11.00 22.86
CA ASP A 457 19.76 -10.52 23.69
C ASP A 457 19.47 -11.48 24.84
N PHE A 458 19.64 -12.77 24.61
CA PHE A 458 19.47 -13.83 25.61
C PHE A 458 20.38 -15.04 25.32
N THR A 459 20.55 -15.91 26.31
CA THR A 459 21.37 -17.13 26.16
C THR A 459 20.71 -18.11 25.18
N PRO A 460 21.44 -18.68 24.21
CA PRO A 460 20.86 -19.62 23.25
C PRO A 460 20.15 -20.80 23.93
N GLY A 461 18.92 -21.07 23.52
CA GLY A 461 18.06 -22.13 24.09
C GLY A 461 17.27 -21.74 25.33
N GLU A 462 17.55 -20.60 25.99
CA GLU A 462 16.84 -20.15 27.19
C GLU A 462 15.68 -19.18 26.92
N GLY A 463 15.47 -18.81 25.66
CA GLY A 463 14.42 -17.87 25.25
C GLY A 463 14.00 -18.08 23.79
N TYR A 464 13.00 -17.31 23.37
CA TYR A 464 12.47 -17.30 22.00
C TYR A 464 12.46 -15.87 21.47
N GLY A 465 12.99 -15.67 20.27
CA GLY A 465 13.00 -14.39 19.57
C GLY A 465 12.91 -14.62 18.06
N TYR A 466 11.84 -14.12 17.43
CA TYR A 466 11.65 -14.29 15.99
C TYR A 466 12.79 -13.61 15.22
N SER A 467 13.57 -14.39 14.48
CA SER A 467 14.83 -13.93 13.90
C SER A 467 14.91 -14.20 12.40
N ASN A 468 14.82 -13.13 11.61
CA ASN A 468 15.15 -13.17 10.19
C ASN A 468 16.66 -13.38 9.97
N TYR A 469 17.50 -12.88 10.87
CA TYR A 469 18.94 -13.12 10.83
C TYR A 469 19.26 -14.62 10.96
N GLY A 470 18.65 -15.31 11.93
CA GLY A 470 18.83 -16.75 12.10
C GLY A 470 18.47 -17.55 10.83
N SER A 471 17.34 -17.23 10.19
CA SER A 471 16.95 -17.87 8.92
C SER A 471 17.87 -17.50 7.75
N THR A 472 18.37 -16.26 7.72
CA THR A 472 19.37 -15.83 6.72
C THR A 472 20.66 -16.63 6.89
N LEU A 473 21.10 -16.82 8.13
CA LEU A 473 22.29 -17.59 8.49
C LEU A 473 22.14 -19.06 8.09
N LEU A 474 20.97 -19.67 8.24
CA LEU A 474 20.69 -21.02 7.73
C LEU A 474 20.86 -21.11 6.20
N GLY A 475 20.41 -20.10 5.45
CA GLY A 475 20.61 -20.05 4.00
C GLY A 475 22.09 -19.93 3.61
N TYR A 476 22.85 -19.14 4.39
CA TYR A 476 24.31 -19.03 4.24
C TYR A 476 25.02 -20.35 4.57
N ILE A 477 24.65 -21.03 5.66
CA ILE A 477 25.19 -22.33 6.06
C ILE A 477 24.97 -23.37 4.95
N ALA A 478 23.77 -23.45 4.40
CA ALA A 478 23.48 -24.38 3.30
C ALA A 478 24.39 -24.11 2.09
N SER A 479 24.67 -22.85 1.78
CA SER A 479 25.60 -22.50 0.70
C SER A 479 27.05 -22.87 1.03
N ASN A 480 27.47 -22.61 2.27
CA ASN A 480 28.83 -22.84 2.75
C ASN A 480 29.18 -24.35 2.76
N VAL A 481 28.30 -25.17 3.35
CA VAL A 481 28.51 -26.62 3.48
C VAL A 481 28.54 -27.32 2.13
N THR A 482 27.77 -26.83 1.16
CA THR A 482 27.63 -27.45 -0.16
C THR A 482 28.52 -26.84 -1.24
N ASN A 483 29.21 -25.74 -0.92
CA ASN A 483 29.93 -24.89 -1.87
C ASN A 483 29.09 -24.57 -3.14
N THR A 484 27.78 -24.37 -2.95
CA THR A 484 26.80 -24.11 -4.02
C THR A 484 25.93 -22.92 -3.61
N PRO A 485 25.65 -21.94 -4.48
CA PRO A 485 24.74 -20.85 -4.13
C PRO A 485 23.37 -21.36 -3.65
N TYR A 486 22.83 -20.80 -2.56
CA TYR A 486 21.60 -21.26 -1.90
C TYR A 486 20.45 -21.56 -2.87
N LEU A 487 20.13 -20.62 -3.77
CA LEU A 487 19.02 -20.81 -4.72
C LEU A 487 19.29 -21.97 -5.71
N GLU A 488 20.54 -22.17 -6.11
CA GLU A 488 20.91 -23.30 -6.98
C GLU A 488 20.88 -24.63 -6.22
N PHE A 489 21.25 -24.62 -4.94
CA PHE A 489 21.06 -25.79 -4.07
C PHE A 489 19.58 -26.15 -3.94
N LEU A 490 18.70 -25.17 -3.67
CA LEU A 490 17.25 -25.37 -3.65
C LEU A 490 16.75 -26.01 -4.95
N LYS A 491 17.07 -25.42 -6.10
CA LYS A 491 16.65 -25.94 -7.42
C LYS A 491 17.08 -27.38 -7.64
N LYS A 492 18.33 -27.71 -7.28
CA LYS A 492 18.92 -29.02 -7.53
C LYS A 492 18.42 -30.12 -6.58
N LYS A 493 18.15 -29.78 -5.31
CA LYS A 493 17.94 -30.78 -4.25
C LYS A 493 16.56 -30.76 -3.61
N ILE A 494 15.86 -29.62 -3.64
CA ILE A 494 14.68 -29.38 -2.81
C ILE A 494 13.43 -29.14 -3.67
N LEU A 495 13.53 -28.30 -4.70
CA LEU A 495 12.35 -27.79 -5.41
C LEU A 495 11.72 -28.80 -6.37
N ASN A 496 12.44 -29.83 -6.81
CA ASN A 496 11.92 -30.84 -7.74
C ASN A 496 11.18 -30.24 -8.96
N GLY A 497 11.79 -29.22 -9.59
CA GLY A 497 11.23 -28.53 -10.76
C GLY A 497 10.20 -27.44 -10.45
N LEU A 498 9.89 -27.18 -9.17
CA LEU A 498 9.06 -26.04 -8.77
C LEU A 498 9.74 -24.69 -9.05
N ASN A 499 8.95 -23.71 -9.48
CA ASN A 499 9.45 -22.39 -9.86
C ASN A 499 9.52 -21.45 -8.64
N VAL A 500 10.67 -21.44 -7.97
CA VAL A 500 11.00 -20.49 -6.91
C VAL A 500 12.20 -19.66 -7.35
N GLN A 501 12.10 -18.34 -7.20
CA GLN A 501 13.07 -17.37 -7.69
C GLN A 501 13.49 -16.42 -6.58
N LEU A 502 14.58 -15.68 -6.82
CA LEU A 502 14.95 -14.51 -6.03
C LEU A 502 14.13 -13.31 -6.49
N TYR A 503 13.48 -12.61 -5.58
CA TYR A 503 13.01 -11.25 -5.82
C TYR A 503 14.19 -10.28 -5.68
N ARG A 504 14.48 -9.48 -6.71
CA ARG A 504 15.67 -8.61 -6.73
C ARG A 504 15.40 -7.31 -5.98
N THR A 505 16.44 -6.68 -5.45
CA THR A 505 16.28 -5.37 -4.79
C THR A 505 15.99 -4.28 -5.82
N ALA A 506 16.70 -4.30 -6.95
CA ALA A 506 16.68 -3.24 -7.95
C ALA A 506 15.34 -3.13 -8.69
N ALA A 507 14.69 -1.96 -8.63
CA ALA A 507 13.35 -1.71 -9.16
C ALA A 507 13.24 -1.93 -10.68
N GLU A 508 14.28 -1.59 -11.43
CA GLU A 508 14.33 -1.71 -12.89
C GLU A 508 14.23 -3.16 -13.38
N THR A 509 14.60 -4.13 -12.54
CA THR A 509 14.47 -5.55 -12.86
C THR A 509 13.00 -6.00 -12.90
N HIS A 510 12.11 -5.23 -12.29
CA HIS A 510 10.68 -5.48 -12.18
C HIS A 510 9.82 -4.67 -13.16
N ALA A 511 10.44 -3.87 -14.04
CA ALA A 511 9.71 -3.01 -14.99
C ALA A 511 8.77 -3.80 -15.92
N LYS A 512 9.09 -5.07 -16.20
CA LYS A 512 8.29 -5.97 -17.05
C LYS A 512 7.47 -6.98 -16.27
N ASP A 513 7.55 -6.96 -14.95
CA ASP A 513 6.81 -7.90 -14.12
C ASP A 513 5.31 -7.65 -14.26
N ARG A 514 4.59 -8.77 -14.34
CA ARG A 514 3.12 -8.77 -14.36
C ARG A 514 2.57 -8.47 -12.98
N ILE A 515 3.23 -9.00 -11.95
CA ILE A 515 2.92 -8.72 -10.55
C ILE A 515 3.66 -7.46 -10.15
N VAL A 516 2.92 -6.51 -9.60
CA VAL A 516 3.49 -5.27 -9.07
C VAL A 516 3.40 -5.35 -7.57
N GLN A 517 4.53 -5.51 -6.89
CA GLN A 517 4.57 -5.42 -5.43
C GLN A 517 4.35 -3.96 -5.03
N GLU A 518 3.29 -3.70 -4.29
CA GLU A 518 2.82 -2.35 -3.99
C GLU A 518 3.05 -2.00 -2.53
N SER A 519 3.55 -0.80 -2.29
CA SER A 519 3.61 -0.22 -0.95
C SER A 519 3.38 1.28 -1.00
N LYS A 520 2.87 1.84 0.10
CA LYS A 520 2.84 3.31 0.30
C LYS A 520 4.21 3.84 0.72
N TYR A 521 5.07 2.99 1.26
CA TYR A 521 6.29 3.42 1.91
C TYR A 521 7.45 3.56 0.93
N THR A 522 8.28 4.54 1.22
CA THR A 522 9.61 4.75 0.64
C THR A 522 10.62 4.80 1.79
N GLY A 523 11.89 4.60 1.48
CA GLY A 523 12.97 4.69 2.46
C GLY A 523 14.33 4.81 1.80
N LEU A 524 15.35 5.09 2.61
CA LEU A 524 16.71 5.31 2.10
C LEU A 524 17.25 4.07 1.39
N ASP A 525 17.87 4.30 0.24
CA ASP A 525 18.44 3.24 -0.58
C ASP A 525 19.60 2.51 0.14
N PRO A 526 19.48 1.20 0.45
CA PRO A 526 20.54 0.43 1.08
C PRO A 526 21.67 0.03 0.10
N VAL A 527 21.43 0.11 -1.21
CA VAL A 527 22.43 -0.21 -2.26
C VAL A 527 23.43 0.93 -2.42
N HIS A 528 23.01 2.17 -2.15
CA HIS A 528 23.85 3.36 -2.16
C HIS A 528 23.90 4.01 -0.77
N PRO A 529 24.68 3.48 0.19
CA PRO A 529 24.51 3.79 1.60
C PRO A 529 24.73 5.25 1.98
N LEU A 530 25.52 5.99 1.21
CA LEU A 530 25.79 7.41 1.45
C LEU A 530 24.79 8.35 0.75
N SER A 531 23.89 7.81 -0.08
CA SER A 531 22.82 8.57 -0.72
C SER A 531 21.71 8.91 0.27
N SER A 532 21.08 10.06 0.06
CA SER A 532 19.81 10.44 0.69
C SER A 532 18.60 10.12 -0.20
N GLU A 533 18.83 9.43 -1.32
CA GLU A 533 17.76 9.00 -2.21
C GLU A 533 16.80 8.04 -1.50
N GLN A 534 15.51 8.28 -1.70
CA GLN A 534 14.47 7.39 -1.23
C GLN A 534 13.93 6.56 -2.38
N VAL A 535 13.88 5.25 -2.19
CA VAL A 535 13.39 4.26 -3.14
C VAL A 535 12.11 3.60 -2.61
N PRO A 536 11.27 3.01 -3.48
CA PRO A 536 10.09 2.27 -3.06
C PRO A 536 10.43 1.16 -2.06
N GLY A 537 9.59 1.00 -1.05
CA GLY A 537 9.75 0.00 0.02
C GLY A 537 10.12 -1.42 -0.47
N PRO A 538 9.38 -2.02 -1.42
CA PRO A 538 9.68 -3.37 -1.91
C PRO A 538 11.06 -3.49 -2.60
N HIS A 539 11.61 -2.36 -3.06
CA HIS A 539 12.85 -2.24 -3.81
C HIS A 539 14.01 -1.69 -2.96
N GLY A 540 14.06 -2.09 -1.68
CA GLY A 540 15.12 -1.74 -0.74
C GLY A 540 14.75 -0.60 0.20
N GLY A 541 13.66 0.13 -0.03
CA GLY A 541 13.20 1.18 0.90
C GLY A 541 12.77 0.65 2.27
N ASP A 542 12.60 -0.66 2.41
CA ASP A 542 12.44 -1.36 3.70
C ASP A 542 13.77 -1.67 4.41
N GLY A 543 14.89 -1.21 3.86
CA GLY A 543 16.24 -1.36 4.42
C GLY A 543 16.90 -2.72 4.14
N ALA A 544 16.24 -3.62 3.42
CA ALA A 544 16.77 -4.93 3.07
C ALA A 544 17.48 -4.94 1.71
N ILE A 545 18.55 -5.73 1.61
CA ILE A 545 19.07 -6.21 0.32
C ILE A 545 18.53 -7.62 0.10
N LYS A 546 17.63 -7.78 -0.88
CA LYS A 546 16.87 -9.01 -1.14
C LYS A 546 17.79 -10.19 -1.50
N GLU A 547 18.86 -9.91 -2.23
CA GLU A 547 19.93 -10.85 -2.57
C GLU A 547 20.59 -11.48 -1.32
N ALA A 548 20.65 -10.76 -0.20
CA ALA A 548 21.28 -11.21 1.03
C ALA A 548 20.30 -11.91 2.01
N THR A 549 19.00 -11.91 1.71
CA THR A 549 17.93 -12.31 2.66
C THR A 549 17.03 -13.44 2.12
N LEU A 550 17.53 -14.22 1.16
CA LEU A 550 16.82 -15.35 0.53
C LEU A 550 16.28 -16.36 1.56
N GLY A 551 17.07 -16.72 2.57
CA GLY A 551 16.68 -17.69 3.60
C GLY A 551 15.57 -17.18 4.53
N ALA A 552 15.35 -15.86 4.57
CA ALA A 552 14.40 -15.23 5.47
C ALA A 552 13.11 -14.82 4.79
N PHE A 553 13.17 -14.05 3.70
CA PHE A 553 11.95 -13.45 3.13
C PHE A 553 11.98 -13.05 1.64
N SER A 554 13.09 -13.27 0.94
CA SER A 554 13.29 -12.70 -0.41
C SER A 554 13.06 -13.67 -1.57
N LEU A 555 12.48 -14.84 -1.32
CA LEU A 555 12.05 -15.74 -2.39
C LEU A 555 10.71 -15.29 -2.99
N ALA A 556 10.50 -15.63 -4.26
CA ALA A 556 9.28 -15.40 -5.01
C ALA A 556 8.77 -16.69 -5.64
N ALA A 557 7.46 -16.96 -5.56
CA ALA A 557 6.81 -18.10 -6.20
C ALA A 557 5.31 -17.87 -6.40
N SER A 558 4.64 -18.76 -7.13
CA SER A 558 3.18 -18.76 -7.23
C SER A 558 2.52 -19.52 -6.06
N ALA A 559 1.25 -19.22 -5.76
CA ALA A 559 0.48 -19.98 -4.77
C ALA A 559 0.45 -21.49 -5.09
N SER A 560 0.33 -21.86 -6.38
CA SER A 560 0.38 -23.26 -6.82
C SER A 560 1.72 -23.92 -6.53
N THR A 561 2.83 -23.16 -6.61
CA THR A 561 4.16 -23.66 -6.25
C THR A 561 4.26 -23.96 -4.77
N ILE A 562 3.76 -23.05 -3.92
CA ILE A 562 3.75 -23.22 -2.46
C ILE A 562 2.91 -24.44 -2.06
N ALA A 563 1.68 -24.56 -2.57
CA ALA A 563 0.81 -25.69 -2.26
C ALA A 563 1.42 -27.04 -2.66
N LYS A 564 2.08 -27.12 -3.83
CA LYS A 564 2.79 -28.33 -4.27
C LYS A 564 4.01 -28.64 -3.39
N PHE A 565 4.75 -27.60 -2.98
CA PHE A 565 5.93 -27.76 -2.14
C PHE A 565 5.57 -28.42 -0.80
N ILE A 566 4.52 -27.93 -0.16
CA ILE A 566 3.99 -28.43 1.12
C ILE A 566 3.52 -29.89 0.98
N GLY A 567 3.07 -30.31 -0.20
CA GLY A 567 2.70 -31.71 -0.46
C GLY A 567 3.80 -32.74 -0.18
N SER A 568 5.06 -32.31 -0.04
CA SER A 568 6.21 -33.17 0.30
C SER A 568 7.09 -32.65 1.44
N HIS A 569 6.89 -31.40 1.88
CA HIS A 569 7.73 -30.74 2.88
C HIS A 569 6.87 -30.08 3.96
N ALA A 570 7.41 -29.96 5.16
CA ALA A 570 6.74 -29.25 6.24
C ALA A 570 6.50 -27.77 5.88
N VAL A 571 5.27 -27.29 6.08
CA VAL A 571 4.95 -25.84 5.98
C VAL A 571 5.55 -25.06 7.15
N TRP A 572 5.62 -25.71 8.31
CA TRP A 572 6.24 -25.23 9.54
C TRP A 572 7.10 -26.33 10.16
N GLY A 573 8.26 -25.98 10.71
CA GLY A 573 9.26 -26.94 11.16
C GLY A 573 10.04 -27.58 10.00
N GLU A 574 10.54 -28.79 10.21
CA GLU A 574 11.40 -29.52 9.29
C GLU A 574 10.77 -30.86 8.86
N GLY A 575 11.39 -31.48 7.86
CA GLY A 575 11.02 -32.83 7.42
C GLY A 575 9.97 -32.87 6.32
N GLY A 576 9.33 -34.03 6.20
CA GLY A 576 8.25 -34.26 5.26
C GLY A 576 6.99 -33.45 5.58
N ARG A 577 5.98 -33.59 4.73
CA ARG A 577 4.66 -32.94 4.92
C ARG A 577 4.12 -33.15 6.35
N SER A 578 3.82 -32.04 7.02
CA SER A 578 3.25 -32.00 8.37
C SER A 578 2.18 -30.91 8.44
N GLN A 579 1.16 -31.13 9.27
CA GLN A 579 0.10 -30.13 9.47
C GLN A 579 0.65 -28.91 10.19
N GLY A 580 0.15 -27.74 9.80
CA GLY A 580 0.57 -26.46 10.35
C GLY A 580 0.28 -25.33 9.39
N SER A 581 0.71 -24.13 9.73
CA SER A 581 0.59 -22.96 8.87
C SER A 581 1.81 -22.07 8.97
N ARG A 582 1.95 -21.19 7.97
CA ARG A 582 2.98 -20.16 7.94
C ARG A 582 2.42 -18.90 7.32
N ASP A 583 2.64 -17.79 8.00
CA ASP A 583 2.33 -16.44 7.54
C ASP A 583 3.61 -15.71 7.13
N GLY A 584 3.52 -14.93 6.06
CA GLY A 584 4.57 -14.10 5.51
C GLY A 584 4.07 -12.70 5.25
N SER A 585 4.73 -11.71 5.85
CA SER A 585 4.41 -10.31 5.69
C SER A 585 5.70 -9.49 5.54
N LEU A 586 5.84 -8.79 4.42
CA LEU A 586 6.96 -7.90 4.11
C LEU A 586 6.42 -6.73 3.29
N VAL A 587 7.10 -5.58 3.31
CA VAL A 587 6.70 -4.44 2.49
C VAL A 587 6.51 -4.87 1.03
N GLY A 588 5.32 -4.62 0.46
CA GLY A 588 4.97 -5.10 -0.88
C GLY A 588 4.50 -6.55 -1.01
N ALA A 589 4.36 -7.31 0.08
CA ALA A 589 4.00 -8.73 0.00
C ALA A 589 3.27 -9.24 1.24
N ARG A 590 2.19 -9.99 1.01
CA ARG A 590 1.56 -10.82 2.02
C ARG A 590 1.31 -12.21 1.45
N ALA A 591 1.60 -13.24 2.22
CA ALA A 591 1.34 -14.61 1.83
C ALA A 591 1.00 -15.46 3.05
N TYR A 592 0.18 -16.49 2.85
CA TYR A 592 -0.15 -17.46 3.87
C TYR A 592 -0.24 -18.83 3.24
N SER A 593 0.13 -19.86 4.01
CA SER A 593 -0.03 -21.24 3.60
C SER A 593 -0.33 -22.14 4.78
N GLU A 594 -1.07 -23.20 4.53
CA GLU A 594 -1.45 -24.16 5.56
C GLU A 594 -1.53 -25.57 4.98
N SER A 595 -1.04 -26.52 5.76
CA SER A 595 -1.18 -27.95 5.53
C SER A 595 -2.20 -28.50 6.51
N ARG A 596 -3.21 -29.18 5.98
CA ARG A 596 -4.29 -29.87 6.72
C ARG A 596 -4.18 -31.38 6.50
N SER A 597 -5.22 -32.15 6.85
CA SER A 597 -5.23 -33.62 6.69
C SER A 597 -4.68 -34.11 5.35
N THR A 598 -5.40 -33.91 4.24
CA THR A 598 -4.97 -34.29 2.88
C THR A 598 -4.80 -33.09 1.94
N LEU A 599 -5.09 -31.88 2.44
CA LEU A 599 -5.13 -30.65 1.66
C LEU A 599 -4.00 -29.71 2.08
N ASP A 600 -3.38 -29.08 1.09
CA ASP A 600 -2.37 -28.04 1.25
C ASP A 600 -2.81 -26.83 0.45
N TRP A 601 -2.80 -25.65 1.05
CA TRP A 601 -3.25 -24.46 0.35
C TRP A 601 -2.38 -23.25 0.64
N ALA A 602 -2.42 -22.29 -0.28
CA ALA A 602 -1.68 -21.05 -0.16
C ALA A 602 -2.44 -19.89 -0.80
N VAL A 603 -2.19 -18.69 -0.27
CA VAL A 603 -2.60 -17.41 -0.83
C VAL A 603 -1.40 -16.50 -0.92
N THR A 604 -1.25 -15.77 -2.04
CA THR A 604 -0.22 -14.75 -2.23
C THR A 604 -0.85 -13.45 -2.71
N LEU A 605 -0.43 -12.33 -2.14
CA LEU A 605 -0.97 -10.99 -2.35
C LEU A 605 0.17 -10.04 -2.67
N ASN A 606 -0.09 -9.06 -3.53
CA ASN A 606 0.94 -8.12 -4.01
C ASN A 606 1.23 -6.94 -3.06
N THR A 607 0.77 -7.02 -1.81
CA THR A 607 0.91 -5.96 -0.81
C THR A 607 0.52 -6.53 0.56
N ARG A 608 1.04 -5.91 1.63
CA ARG A 608 0.57 -6.10 3.01
C ARG A 608 -0.12 -4.86 3.58
N GLU A 609 -0.11 -3.75 2.85
CA GLU A 609 -0.42 -2.41 3.37
C GLU A 609 -1.83 -1.92 3.03
N TYR A 610 -2.52 -2.60 2.13
CA TYR A 610 -3.84 -2.14 1.65
C TYR A 610 -5.00 -2.84 2.35
N GLY A 611 -4.82 -4.08 2.80
CA GLY A 611 -5.79 -4.77 3.64
C GLY A 611 -5.53 -4.52 5.12
N ASP A 612 -6.61 -4.36 5.90
CA ASP A 612 -6.55 -4.41 7.36
C ASP A 612 -6.16 -5.83 7.83
N GLU A 613 -5.43 -5.92 8.95
CA GLU A 613 -4.92 -7.20 9.46
C GLU A 613 -6.08 -8.12 9.89
N GLN A 614 -7.18 -7.57 10.43
CA GLN A 614 -8.37 -8.35 10.75
C GLN A 614 -9.01 -8.91 9.48
N GLU A 615 -9.10 -8.13 8.40
CA GLU A 615 -9.64 -8.62 7.13
C GLU A 615 -8.78 -9.75 6.53
N PHE A 616 -7.46 -9.67 6.67
CA PHE A 616 -6.57 -10.75 6.23
C PHE A 616 -6.75 -12.00 7.11
N ASN A 617 -6.80 -11.83 8.43
CA ASN A 617 -7.07 -12.92 9.37
C ASN A 617 -8.42 -13.58 9.08
N ASP A 618 -9.46 -12.80 8.77
CA ASP A 618 -10.77 -13.32 8.42
C ASP A 618 -10.73 -14.16 7.14
N LEU A 619 -9.96 -13.71 6.15
CA LEU A 619 -9.74 -14.47 4.92
C LEU A 619 -9.08 -15.83 5.22
N VAL A 620 -7.98 -15.84 5.97
CA VAL A 620 -7.12 -17.03 6.11
C VAL A 620 -7.51 -17.98 7.23
N TYR A 621 -8.23 -17.52 8.26
CA TYR A 621 -8.66 -18.35 9.37
C TYR A 621 -10.14 -18.75 9.32
N TYR A 622 -10.98 -18.05 8.55
CA TYR A 622 -12.41 -18.36 8.47
C TYR A 622 -12.90 -18.60 7.04
N GLN A 623 -12.74 -17.63 6.14
CA GLN A 623 -13.37 -17.69 4.81
C GLN A 623 -12.75 -18.78 3.93
N MET A 624 -11.43 -18.76 3.72
CA MET A 624 -10.74 -19.76 2.91
C MET A 624 -10.73 -21.15 3.57
N PRO A 625 -10.48 -21.30 4.87
CA PRO A 625 -10.66 -22.59 5.55
C PRO A 625 -12.04 -23.20 5.35
N SER A 626 -13.11 -22.40 5.45
CA SER A 626 -14.47 -22.91 5.19
C SER A 626 -14.63 -23.45 3.76
N PHE A 627 -13.92 -22.87 2.78
CA PHE A 627 -13.87 -23.40 1.42
C PHE A 627 -13.05 -24.70 1.32
N VAL A 628 -11.90 -24.73 1.99
CA VAL A 628 -10.99 -25.88 1.98
C VAL A 628 -11.59 -27.08 2.71
N ASP A 629 -12.32 -26.89 3.81
CA ASP A 629 -12.96 -27.98 4.57
C ASP A 629 -14.18 -28.56 3.85
N ASP A 630 -14.94 -27.70 3.18
CA ASP A 630 -16.07 -28.13 2.35
C ASP A 630 -15.61 -28.75 1.02
N ALA A 631 -14.30 -28.75 0.73
CA ALA A 631 -13.72 -29.43 -0.41
C ALA A 631 -13.87 -30.96 -0.23
N GLN A 632 -15.07 -31.46 -0.49
CA GLN A 632 -15.29 -32.88 -0.75
C GLN A 632 -14.69 -33.16 -2.13
N VAL A 633 -13.37 -33.27 -2.17
CA VAL A 633 -12.64 -33.71 -3.35
C VAL A 633 -13.03 -35.17 -3.60
N ALA A 634 -13.42 -35.47 -4.84
CA ALA A 634 -14.04 -36.72 -5.26
C ALA A 634 -13.03 -37.86 -5.42
#